data_AF-A0A357WWR2-F1
#
_entry.id   AF-A0A357WWR2-F1
#
_cell.length_a   1.000
_cell.length_b   1.000
_cell.length_c   1.000
_cell.angle_alpha   90.00
_cell.angle_beta   90.00
_cell.angle_gamma   90.00
#
_symmetry.space_group_name_H-M   'P 1'
#
loop_
_entity.id
_entity.type
_entity.pdbx_description
1 polymer ?
#
loop_
_entity_poly.entity_id
_entity_poly.type
_entity_poly.pdbx_seq_one_letter_code
_entity_poly.pdbx_strand_id
1 'polypeptide(L)'
;DKKITRQVDVSGYAAGKQIIHTVTHDGLEWSKEIFTLDTNLSVLEWHYHRELDNTDITAVKEDNFIHMTGAFKGKRQDKKLKVSDGLWYQQMDLAMPAFIQSSLDEILFYSIGTGDNRGAMGLGEFAAKKIGEEEVSIGDVSYSCVKIKFVLTMFSWAWSGYYWYDKKSGQLVQSGESKGKYIKIQYQVKA
;
A
#
# COMPACT_ATOMS: atom_id res chain seq x y z
N ASP A 1 -14.43 -21.12 5.06
CA ASP A 1 -13.60 -19.99 4.59
C ASP A 1 -14.46 -18.78 4.31
N LYS A 2 -14.12 -17.61 4.84
CA LYS A 2 -14.80 -16.35 4.51
C LYS A 2 -14.39 -15.95 3.10
N LYS A 3 -15.36 -15.60 2.25
CA LYS A 3 -15.07 -15.10 0.90
C LYS A 3 -14.71 -13.62 1.00
N ILE A 4 -13.41 -13.33 0.85
CA ILE A 4 -12.89 -11.96 0.84
C ILE A 4 -12.80 -11.47 -0.61
N THR A 5 -13.43 -10.35 -0.91
CA THR A 5 -13.29 -9.67 -2.21
C THR A 5 -12.70 -8.29 -2.01
N ARG A 6 -11.85 -7.85 -2.94
CA ARG A 6 -11.29 -6.49 -2.98
C ARG A 6 -11.64 -5.89 -4.32
N GLN A 7 -12.24 -4.70 -4.29
CA GLN A 7 -12.63 -3.96 -5.48
C GLN A 7 -11.96 -2.60 -5.45
N VAL A 8 -11.36 -2.21 -6.58
CA VAL A 8 -10.80 -0.88 -6.79
C VAL A 8 -11.63 -0.20 -7.87
N ASP A 9 -12.25 0.92 -7.52
CA ASP A 9 -12.94 1.81 -8.45
C ASP A 9 -12.05 3.01 -8.77
N VAL A 10 -11.70 3.15 -10.04
CA VAL A 10 -10.85 4.22 -10.58
C VAL A 10 -11.62 5.19 -11.46
N SER A 11 -12.96 5.07 -11.55
CA SER A 11 -13.79 5.91 -12.42
C SER A 11 -13.69 7.40 -12.08
N GLY A 12 -13.48 7.73 -10.81
CA GLY A 12 -13.25 9.10 -10.32
C GLY A 12 -11.85 9.66 -10.59
N TYR A 13 -10.90 8.85 -11.04
CA TYR A 13 -9.51 9.25 -11.12
C TYR A 13 -9.26 10.33 -12.18
N ALA A 14 -9.92 10.24 -13.34
CA ALA A 14 -9.73 11.21 -14.42
C ALA A 14 -10.23 12.62 -14.04
N ALA A 15 -11.34 12.70 -13.31
CA ALA A 15 -12.00 13.98 -12.98
C ALA A 15 -11.45 14.62 -11.69
N GLY A 16 -11.15 13.81 -10.67
CA GLY A 16 -10.82 14.32 -9.33
C GLY A 16 -9.65 13.60 -8.67
N LYS A 17 -8.88 12.78 -9.41
CA LYS A 17 -7.79 11.96 -8.88
C LYS A 17 -8.20 11.07 -7.71
N GLN A 18 -9.47 10.66 -7.71
CA GLN A 18 -10.04 9.83 -6.65
C GLN A 18 -10.01 8.35 -7.02
N ILE A 19 -9.62 7.51 -6.08
CA ILE A 19 -9.74 6.05 -6.14
C ILE A 19 -10.48 5.57 -4.89
N ILE A 20 -11.38 4.60 -5.06
CA ILE A 20 -12.08 3.96 -3.95
C ILE A 20 -11.66 2.49 -3.90
N HIS A 21 -11.25 2.02 -2.72
CA HIS A 21 -10.97 0.62 -2.46
C HIS A 21 -11.97 0.08 -1.43
N THR A 22 -12.72 -0.95 -1.81
CA THR A 22 -13.69 -1.60 -0.93
C THR A 22 -13.29 -3.04 -0.71
N VAL A 23 -13.27 -3.46 0.56
CA VAL A 23 -13.07 -4.84 0.97
C VAL A 23 -14.39 -5.38 1.46
N THR A 24 -14.82 -6.54 0.95
CA THR A 24 -16.04 -7.22 1.38
C THR A 24 -15.75 -8.60 1.94
N HIS A 25 -16.46 -8.97 3.01
CA HIS A 25 -16.46 -10.32 3.58
C HIS A 25 -17.86 -10.91 3.40
N ASP A 26 -17.95 -12.04 2.69
CA ASP A 26 -19.20 -12.74 2.42
C ASP A 26 -20.27 -11.83 1.77
N GLY A 27 -19.81 -10.90 0.92
CA GLY A 27 -20.65 -9.94 0.20
C GLY A 27 -21.00 -8.67 0.97
N LEU A 28 -20.64 -8.57 2.26
CA LEU A 28 -20.86 -7.38 3.08
C LEU A 28 -19.61 -6.51 3.12
N GLU A 29 -19.78 -5.18 3.04
CA GLU A 29 -18.67 -4.24 3.21
C GLU A 29 -18.01 -4.46 4.57
N TRP A 30 -16.70 -4.72 4.54
CA TRP A 30 -15.87 -4.85 5.72
C TRP A 30 -15.06 -3.59 5.96
N SER A 31 -14.56 -2.94 4.89
CA SER A 31 -13.96 -1.62 4.97
C SER A 31 -14.02 -0.89 3.65
N LYS A 32 -13.89 0.43 3.72
CA LYS A 32 -13.77 1.31 2.57
C LYS A 32 -12.63 2.29 2.77
N GLU A 33 -11.81 2.45 1.75
CA GLU A 33 -10.78 3.47 1.66
C GLU A 33 -11.09 4.37 0.46
N ILE A 34 -11.02 5.68 0.65
CA ILE A 34 -11.12 6.69 -0.41
C ILE A 34 -9.81 7.44 -0.43
N PHE A 35 -9.20 7.54 -1.60
CA PHE A 35 -7.93 8.23 -1.79
C PHE A 35 -8.13 9.39 -2.76
N THR A 36 -7.65 10.57 -2.41
CA THR A 36 -7.37 11.65 -3.36
C THR A 36 -5.87 11.67 -3.59
N LEU A 37 -5.46 11.62 -4.85
CA LEU A 37 -4.07 11.39 -5.25
C LEU A 37 -3.47 12.56 -6.01
N ASP A 38 -2.15 12.68 -5.94
CA ASP A 38 -1.35 13.47 -6.88
C ASP A 38 -1.06 12.63 -8.15
N THR A 39 -0.50 13.28 -9.17
CA THR A 39 -0.12 12.71 -10.46
C THR A 39 0.86 11.53 -10.36
N ASN A 40 1.71 11.50 -9.33
CA ASN A 40 2.62 10.39 -9.04
C ASN A 40 1.99 9.30 -8.15
N LEU A 41 0.67 9.34 -7.93
CA LEU A 41 -0.08 8.47 -7.03
C LEU A 41 0.27 8.60 -5.54
N SER A 42 1.01 9.65 -5.15
CA SER A 42 1.12 10.05 -3.75
C SER A 42 -0.24 10.48 -3.24
N VAL A 43 -0.61 10.01 -2.06
CA VAL A 43 -1.86 10.39 -1.41
C VAL A 43 -1.76 11.84 -0.94
N LEU A 44 -2.81 12.59 -1.24
CA LEU A 44 -3.07 13.94 -0.72
C LEU A 44 -4.10 13.87 0.41
N GLU A 45 -5.10 13.00 0.26
CA GLU A 45 -6.11 12.74 1.28
C GLU A 45 -6.49 11.26 1.28
N TRP A 46 -6.70 10.72 2.47
CA TRP A 46 -7.16 9.36 2.69
C TRP A 46 -8.27 9.33 3.72
N HIS A 47 -9.40 8.76 3.34
CA HIS A 47 -10.48 8.41 4.26
C HIS A 47 -10.53 6.90 4.41
N TYR A 48 -10.56 6.41 5.65
CA TYR A 48 -10.72 5.00 5.97
C TYR A 48 -11.88 4.80 6.92
N HIS A 49 -12.81 3.95 6.50
CA HIS A 49 -13.99 3.60 7.25
C HIS A 49 -14.08 2.09 7.46
N ARG A 50 -14.35 1.70 8.70
CA ARG A 50 -14.71 0.34 9.10
C ARG A 50 -15.70 0.40 10.27
N GLU A 51 -16.96 0.17 9.94
CA GLU A 51 -18.07 0.20 10.90
C GLU A 51 -17.90 -0.83 12.02
N LEU A 52 -17.39 -2.03 11.71
CA LEU A 52 -17.32 -3.16 12.65
C LEU A 52 -16.62 -2.82 13.97
N ASP A 53 -15.65 -1.91 13.96
CA ASP A 53 -14.98 -1.45 15.17
C ASP A 53 -15.12 0.04 15.46
N ASN A 54 -16.04 0.75 14.80
CA ASN A 54 -16.20 2.21 14.90
C ASN A 54 -14.90 2.95 14.53
N THR A 55 -14.29 2.56 13.41
CA THR A 55 -13.15 3.28 12.84
C THR A 55 -13.61 4.15 11.69
N ASP A 56 -13.36 5.45 11.79
CA ASP A 56 -13.60 6.44 10.75
C ASP A 56 -12.50 7.49 10.86
N ILE A 57 -11.54 7.46 9.94
CA ILE A 57 -10.33 8.27 9.99
C ILE A 57 -10.19 9.02 8.68
N THR A 58 -9.93 10.32 8.79
CA THR A 58 -9.48 11.15 7.66
C THR A 58 -8.04 11.58 7.91
N ALA A 59 -7.21 11.48 6.88
CA ALA A 59 -5.84 11.94 6.91
C ALA A 59 -5.58 12.83 5.69
N VAL A 60 -5.04 14.02 5.89
CA VAL A 60 -4.77 15.01 4.84
C VAL A 60 -3.30 15.40 4.89
N LYS A 61 -2.62 15.42 3.74
CA LYS A 61 -1.25 15.89 3.62
C LYS A 61 -1.25 17.43 3.64
N GLU A 62 -0.55 17.99 4.62
CA GLU A 62 -0.34 19.43 4.84
C GLU A 62 1.17 19.70 4.88
N ASP A 63 1.73 20.21 3.79
CA ASP A 63 3.16 20.45 3.64
C ASP A 63 4.02 19.24 4.07
N ASN A 64 4.67 19.35 5.22
CA ASN A 64 5.60 18.38 5.82
C ASN A 64 4.93 17.38 6.78
N PHE A 65 3.60 17.43 6.90
CA PHE A 65 2.83 16.61 7.82
C PHE A 65 1.67 15.92 7.13
N ILE A 66 1.20 14.83 7.73
CA ILE A 66 -0.14 14.31 7.52
C ILE A 66 -0.94 14.60 8.79
N HIS A 67 -1.98 15.41 8.68
CA HIS A 67 -2.93 15.64 9.77
C HIS A 67 -4.02 14.59 9.70
N MET A 68 -4.08 13.75 10.72
CA MET A 68 -5.03 12.64 10.84
C MET A 68 -6.01 12.91 11.98
N THR A 69 -7.30 12.85 11.67
CA THR A 69 -8.41 13.09 12.60
C THR A 69 -9.49 12.01 12.48
N GLY A 70 -10.40 11.95 13.45
CA GLY A 70 -11.55 11.03 13.43
C GLY A 70 -11.60 10.12 14.66
N ALA A 71 -12.02 8.88 14.49
CA ALA A 71 -12.07 7.85 15.53
C ALA A 71 -11.40 6.56 15.06
N PHE A 72 -10.50 6.01 15.88
CA PHE A 72 -9.96 4.67 15.68
C PHE A 72 -10.47 3.79 16.80
N LYS A 73 -11.20 2.73 16.45
CA LYS A 73 -11.82 1.84 17.43
C LYS A 73 -12.70 2.57 18.46
N GLY A 74 -13.48 3.55 17.99
CA GLY A 74 -14.32 4.44 18.80
C GLY A 74 -13.56 5.50 19.63
N LYS A 75 -12.22 5.52 19.59
CA LYS A 75 -11.40 6.50 20.32
C LYS A 75 -11.02 7.65 19.41
N ARG A 76 -11.33 8.88 19.82
CA ARG A 76 -10.97 10.09 19.09
C ARG A 76 -9.47 10.16 18.79
N GLN A 77 -9.14 10.59 17.58
CA GLN A 77 -7.80 10.81 17.09
C GLN A 77 -7.65 12.23 16.57
N ASP A 78 -6.48 12.80 16.84
CA ASP A 78 -6.03 14.09 16.31
C ASP A 78 -4.50 14.06 16.39
N LYS A 79 -3.84 13.79 15.26
CA LYS A 79 -2.40 13.53 15.20
C LYS A 79 -1.80 14.22 13.99
N LYS A 80 -0.63 14.83 14.18
CA LYS A 80 0.22 15.31 13.08
C LYS A 80 1.41 14.37 12.94
N LEU A 81 1.51 13.70 11.80
CA LEU A 81 2.55 12.74 11.48
C LEU A 81 3.55 13.41 10.54
N LYS A 82 4.81 13.56 10.95
CA LYS A 82 5.83 14.22 10.12
C LYS A 82 6.23 13.29 8.96
N VAL A 83 6.08 13.75 7.73
CA VAL A 83 6.47 13.05 6.49
C VAL A 83 7.47 13.83 5.65
N SER A 84 7.83 15.04 6.08
CA SER A 84 8.64 15.98 5.27
C SER A 84 8.04 16.11 3.84
N ASP A 85 8.84 16.37 2.80
CA ASP A 85 8.37 16.42 1.41
C ASP A 85 8.22 15.03 0.75
N GLY A 86 8.19 13.95 1.53
CA GLY A 86 8.21 12.59 0.98
C GLY A 86 6.88 12.10 0.39
N LEU A 87 6.95 10.99 -0.34
CA LEU A 87 5.80 10.31 -0.93
C LEU A 87 4.95 9.68 0.17
N TRP A 88 3.63 9.81 0.09
CA TRP A 88 2.71 9.07 0.95
C TRP A 88 2.00 8.00 0.12
N TYR A 89 2.41 6.74 0.26
CA TYR A 89 1.83 5.61 -0.44
C TYR A 89 1.06 4.72 0.53
N GLN A 90 -0.22 5.05 0.72
CA GLN A 90 -1.10 4.36 1.66
C GLN A 90 -1.49 2.95 1.21
N GLN A 91 -1.69 2.75 -0.10
CA GLN A 91 -1.95 1.44 -0.68
C GLN A 91 -0.89 1.12 -1.73
N MET A 92 0.02 0.22 -1.37
CA MET A 92 1.17 -0.15 -2.20
C MET A 92 0.75 -0.67 -3.58
N ASP A 93 -0.28 -1.52 -3.63
CA ASP A 93 -0.77 -2.08 -4.90
C ASP A 93 -1.27 -1.01 -5.88
N LEU A 94 -1.69 0.17 -5.39
CA LEU A 94 -2.08 1.30 -6.25
C LEU A 94 -0.87 2.15 -6.64
N ALA A 95 0.04 2.41 -5.71
CA ALA A 95 1.08 3.41 -5.90
C ALA A 95 2.38 2.85 -6.50
N MET A 96 2.72 1.58 -6.22
CA MET A 96 3.96 0.96 -6.72
C MET A 96 4.08 0.93 -8.24
N PRO A 97 3.00 0.75 -9.04
CA PRO A 97 3.08 0.89 -10.49
C PRO A 97 3.77 2.18 -10.96
N ALA A 98 3.54 3.32 -10.29
CA ALA A 98 4.21 4.58 -10.64
C ALA A 98 5.73 4.51 -10.41
N PHE A 99 6.17 3.91 -9.30
CA PHE A 99 7.60 3.72 -9.03
C PHE A 99 8.23 2.74 -10.02
N ILE A 100 7.56 1.63 -10.32
CA ILE A 100 8.03 0.61 -11.26
C ILE A 100 8.29 1.22 -12.64
N GLN A 101 7.36 2.03 -13.13
CA GLN A 101 7.45 2.70 -14.45
C GLN A 101 8.42 3.89 -14.47
N SER A 102 8.78 4.44 -13.31
CA SER A 102 9.75 5.54 -13.24
C SER A 102 11.18 5.09 -13.58
N SER A 103 12.06 6.04 -13.87
CA SER A 103 13.51 5.78 -14.02
C SER A 103 14.26 5.73 -12.69
N LEU A 104 13.57 5.86 -11.54
CA LEU A 104 14.21 5.84 -10.22
C LEU A 104 14.57 4.41 -9.82
N ASP A 105 15.74 4.25 -9.21
CA ASP A 105 16.20 2.97 -8.65
C ASP A 105 15.68 2.74 -7.22
N GLU A 106 15.44 3.83 -6.48
CA GLU A 106 15.03 3.81 -5.08
C GLU A 106 14.13 4.99 -4.76
N ILE A 107 13.15 4.77 -3.87
CA ILE A 107 12.29 5.81 -3.31
C ILE A 107 12.16 5.63 -1.80
N LEU A 108 11.93 6.77 -1.12
CA LEU A 108 11.41 6.81 0.24
C LEU A 108 9.93 7.14 0.19
N PHE A 109 9.14 6.44 1.00
CA PHE A 109 7.72 6.73 1.13
C PHE A 109 7.21 6.39 2.52
N TYR A 110 6.05 6.96 2.85
CA TYR A 110 5.37 6.78 4.11
C TYR A 110 4.06 6.02 3.93
N SER A 111 3.62 5.33 4.98
CA SER A 111 2.30 4.67 5.04
C SER A 111 1.78 4.65 6.48
N ILE A 112 0.47 4.90 6.66
CA ILE A 112 -0.18 4.92 7.97
C ILE A 112 -0.81 3.55 8.24
N GLY A 113 -0.26 2.78 9.17
CA GLY A 113 -0.79 1.47 9.54
C GLY A 113 -0.75 0.46 8.39
N THR A 114 0.19 -0.48 8.43
CA THR A 114 0.33 -1.53 7.42
C THR A 114 -0.41 -2.82 7.79
N GLY A 115 -0.74 -3.65 6.80
CA GLY A 115 -1.38 -4.97 7.01
C GLY A 115 -2.81 -4.87 7.56
N ASP A 116 -3.20 -5.83 8.41
CA ASP A 116 -4.58 -5.93 8.96
C ASP A 116 -4.90 -4.88 10.04
N ASN A 117 -3.88 -4.11 10.46
CA ASN A 117 -4.03 -3.01 11.40
C ASN A 117 -4.07 -1.66 10.66
N ARG A 118 -4.76 -1.61 9.50
CA ARG A 118 -5.18 -0.36 8.87
C ARG A 118 -5.87 0.50 9.93
N GLY A 119 -5.31 1.68 10.19
CA GLY A 119 -5.78 2.57 11.27
C GLY A 119 -5.02 2.47 12.60
N ALA A 120 -4.00 1.61 12.76
CA ALA A 120 -3.14 1.56 13.97
C ALA A 120 -2.40 2.87 14.30
N MET A 121 -2.43 3.83 13.36
CA MET A 121 -1.93 5.21 13.52
C MET A 121 -0.42 5.35 13.70
N GLY A 122 0.34 4.30 13.42
CA GLY A 122 1.79 4.39 13.29
C GLY A 122 2.14 4.79 11.85
N LEU A 123 2.97 5.81 11.71
CA LEU A 123 3.58 6.16 10.44
C LEU A 123 4.83 5.30 10.23
N GLY A 124 4.83 4.46 9.21
CA GLY A 124 6.02 3.76 8.77
C GLY A 124 6.70 4.54 7.64
N GLU A 125 8.00 4.74 7.74
CA GLU A 125 8.85 5.18 6.62
C GLU A 125 9.54 3.95 6.02
N PHE A 126 9.48 3.85 4.70
CA PHE A 126 9.96 2.73 3.94
C PHE A 126 10.91 3.20 2.85
N ALA A 127 11.96 2.42 2.63
CA ALA A 127 12.75 2.50 1.40
C ALA A 127 12.34 1.33 0.49
N ALA A 128 11.98 1.64 -0.75
CA ALA A 128 11.75 0.65 -1.81
C ALA A 128 12.82 0.80 -2.89
N LYS A 129 13.48 -0.30 -3.20
CA LYS A 129 14.57 -0.35 -4.17
C LYS A 129 14.34 -1.42 -5.22
N LYS A 130 14.50 -1.07 -6.50
CA LYS A 130 14.54 -2.04 -7.61
C LYS A 130 15.85 -2.82 -7.48
N ILE A 131 15.74 -4.14 -7.31
CA ILE A 131 16.91 -5.01 -7.10
C ILE A 131 17.15 -5.98 -8.27
N GLY A 132 16.33 -5.91 -9.32
CA GLY A 132 16.51 -6.69 -10.54
C GLY A 132 15.20 -6.94 -11.26
N GLU A 133 15.31 -7.58 -12.41
CA GLU A 133 14.19 -8.13 -13.15
C GLU A 133 14.32 -9.66 -13.19
N GLU A 134 13.22 -10.37 -13.04
CA GLU A 134 13.20 -11.84 -13.16
C GLU A 134 11.86 -12.32 -13.72
N GLU A 135 11.89 -13.45 -14.43
CA GLU A 135 10.67 -14.15 -14.81
C GLU A 135 10.15 -14.96 -13.62
N VAL A 136 8.85 -14.84 -13.34
CA VAL A 136 8.16 -15.59 -12.29
C VAL A 136 7.08 -16.42 -12.96
N SER A 137 7.18 -17.75 -12.86
CA SER A 137 6.19 -18.68 -13.39
C SER A 137 5.23 -19.13 -12.30
N ILE A 138 3.92 -18.95 -12.52
CA ILE A 138 2.84 -19.40 -11.64
C ILE A 138 1.89 -20.28 -12.46
N GLY A 139 1.93 -21.60 -12.24
CA GLY A 139 1.26 -22.55 -13.12
C GLY A 139 1.85 -22.47 -14.53
N ASP A 140 0.98 -22.36 -15.53
CA ASP A 140 1.37 -22.23 -16.96
C ASP A 140 1.59 -20.78 -17.42
N VAL A 141 1.46 -19.80 -16.51
CA VAL A 141 1.62 -18.38 -16.83
C VAL A 141 3.01 -17.90 -16.38
N SER A 142 3.72 -17.23 -17.28
CA SER A 142 5.00 -16.55 -16.98
C SER A 142 4.81 -15.03 -16.94
N TYR A 143 5.33 -14.40 -15.88
CA TYR A 143 5.29 -12.96 -15.68
C TYR A 143 6.70 -12.37 -15.71
N SER A 144 6.92 -11.33 -16.54
CA SER A 144 8.17 -10.57 -16.53
C SER A 144 8.11 -9.52 -15.42
N CYS A 145 8.80 -9.76 -14.31
CA CYS A 145 8.65 -8.96 -13.10
C CYS A 145 9.82 -8.01 -12.84
N VAL A 146 9.53 -6.84 -12.27
CA VAL A 146 10.51 -6.06 -11.48
C VAL A 146 10.45 -6.53 -10.05
N LYS A 147 11.61 -6.88 -9.50
CA LYS A 147 11.77 -7.26 -8.10
C LYS A 147 12.15 -6.05 -7.28
N ILE A 148 11.35 -5.77 -6.25
CA ILE A 148 11.54 -4.64 -5.36
C ILE A 148 11.80 -5.15 -3.94
N LYS A 149 12.85 -4.63 -3.31
CA LYS A 149 13.12 -4.83 -1.89
C LYS A 149 12.57 -3.65 -1.09
N PHE A 150 11.83 -3.97 -0.03
CA PHE A 150 11.28 -3.01 0.91
C PHE A 150 11.97 -3.18 2.26
N VAL A 151 12.28 -2.07 2.91
CA VAL A 151 12.75 -2.05 4.30
C VAL A 151 12.05 -0.96 5.07
N LEU A 152 11.79 -1.20 6.37
CA LEU A 152 11.45 -0.14 7.32
C LEU A 152 12.72 0.64 7.63
N THR A 153 12.78 1.94 7.35
CA THR A 153 14.05 2.69 7.47
C THR A 153 14.59 2.71 8.89
N MET A 154 13.70 2.92 9.88
CA MET A 154 14.03 2.94 11.31
C MET A 154 14.52 1.57 11.83
N PHE A 155 14.12 0.48 11.19
CA PHE A 155 14.44 -0.89 11.59
C PHE A 155 14.84 -1.75 10.39
N SER A 156 15.76 -1.24 9.57
CA SER A 156 16.13 -1.88 8.28
C SER A 156 16.75 -3.26 8.44
N TRP A 157 17.29 -3.56 9.63
CA TRP A 157 17.81 -4.87 10.01
C TRP A 157 16.74 -5.85 10.50
N ALA A 158 15.58 -5.36 10.96
CA ALA A 158 14.56 -6.19 11.57
C ALA A 158 13.69 -6.90 10.53
N TRP A 159 13.51 -6.29 9.36
CA TRP A 159 12.63 -6.83 8.34
C TRP A 159 13.03 -6.39 6.93
N SER A 160 12.84 -7.28 5.96
CA SER A 160 12.91 -6.94 4.54
C SER A 160 11.86 -7.73 3.79
N GLY A 161 11.00 -7.01 3.07
CA GLY A 161 10.02 -7.58 2.15
C GLY A 161 10.56 -7.58 0.73
N TYR A 162 10.13 -8.57 -0.05
CA TYR A 162 10.44 -8.72 -1.46
C TYR A 162 9.15 -8.83 -2.24
N TYR A 163 9.01 -8.04 -3.29
CA TYR A 163 7.79 -7.92 -4.06
C TYR A 163 8.12 -8.00 -5.54
N TRP A 164 7.34 -8.78 -6.27
CA TRP A 164 7.48 -8.98 -7.70
C TRP A 164 6.27 -8.41 -8.39
N TYR A 165 6.49 -7.36 -9.16
CA TYR A 165 5.43 -6.71 -9.90
C TYR A 165 5.61 -6.97 -11.38
N ASP A 166 4.56 -7.43 -12.05
CA ASP A 166 4.55 -7.61 -13.49
C ASP A 166 4.81 -6.25 -14.18
N LYS A 167 5.81 -6.22 -15.06
CA LYS A 167 6.23 -5.00 -15.78
C LYS A 167 5.11 -4.40 -16.62
N LYS A 168 4.24 -5.25 -17.17
CA LYS A 168 3.20 -4.85 -18.10
C LYS A 168 1.99 -4.27 -17.38
N SER A 169 1.45 -4.99 -16.40
CA SER A 169 0.22 -4.61 -15.70
C SER A 169 0.46 -3.79 -14.44
N GLY A 170 1.67 -3.84 -13.86
CA GLY A 170 1.96 -3.30 -12.53
C GLY A 170 1.35 -4.13 -11.40
N GLN A 171 0.75 -5.29 -11.69
CA GLN A 171 0.16 -6.16 -10.69
C GLN A 171 1.24 -6.83 -9.82
N LEU A 172 1.00 -6.91 -8.52
CA LEU A 172 1.79 -7.76 -7.62
C LEU A 172 1.55 -9.23 -7.97
N VAL A 173 2.60 -9.91 -8.45
CA VAL A 173 2.58 -11.33 -8.82
C VAL A 173 2.92 -12.21 -7.62
N GLN A 174 3.91 -11.80 -6.83
CA GLN A 174 4.42 -12.57 -5.70
C GLN A 174 4.97 -11.62 -4.63
N SER A 175 4.87 -12.01 -3.37
CA SER A 175 5.64 -11.37 -2.30
C SER A 175 6.20 -12.37 -1.30
N GLY A 176 7.25 -11.96 -0.61
CA GLY A 176 7.90 -12.76 0.41
C GLY A 176 8.72 -11.92 1.36
N GLU A 177 9.29 -12.58 2.36
CA GLU A 177 10.06 -11.93 3.41
C GLU A 177 11.40 -12.64 3.60
N SER A 178 12.41 -11.89 4.03
CA SER A 178 13.71 -12.47 4.37
C SER A 178 13.58 -13.45 5.54
N LYS A 179 14.10 -14.67 5.37
CA LYS A 179 14.25 -15.68 6.43
C LYS A 179 15.68 -16.23 6.38
N GLY A 180 16.60 -15.51 7.03
CA GLY A 180 18.03 -15.83 6.96
C GLY A 180 18.59 -15.57 5.57
N LYS A 181 19.04 -16.64 4.88
CA LYS A 181 19.62 -16.55 3.52
C LYS A 181 18.58 -16.72 2.39
N TYR A 182 17.34 -17.05 2.72
CA TYR A 182 16.30 -17.35 1.73
C TYR A 182 15.12 -16.40 1.88
N ILE A 183 14.31 -16.28 0.83
CA ILE A 183 13.05 -15.54 0.86
C ILE A 183 11.92 -16.54 1.06
N LYS A 184 11.14 -16.38 2.14
CA LYS A 184 9.92 -17.16 2.35
C LYS A 184 8.78 -16.46 1.60
N ILE A 185 8.21 -17.13 0.61
CA ILE A 185 7.04 -16.63 -0.13
C ILE A 185 5.83 -16.63 0.80
N GLN A 186 5.11 -15.50 0.81
CA GLN A 186 3.91 -15.26 1.63
C GLN A 186 2.65 -15.13 0.76
N TYR A 187 2.82 -14.66 -0.48
CA TYR A 187 1.73 -14.47 -1.43
C TYR A 187 2.19 -14.81 -2.84
N GLN A 188 1.28 -15.41 -3.61
CA GLN A 188 1.34 -15.53 -5.06
C GLN A 188 -0.06 -15.30 -5.62
N VAL A 189 -0.13 -14.68 -6.80
CA VAL A 189 -1.36 -14.66 -7.60
C VAL A 189 -1.81 -16.10 -7.87
N LYS A 190 -3.12 -16.30 -8.05
CA LYS A 190 -3.62 -17.59 -8.53
C LYS A 190 -3.53 -17.61 -10.05
N ALA A 191 -3.13 -18.76 -10.60
CA ALA A 191 -3.22 -19.03 -12.04
C ALA A 191 -4.68 -19.04 -12.50
#